data_AF-A0A937Z752-F1
#
_entry.id   AF-A0A937Z752-F1
#
_cell.length_a   1.000
_cell.length_b   1.000
_cell.length_c   1.000
_cell.angle_alpha   90.00
_cell.angle_beta   90.00
_cell.angle_gamma   90.00
#
_symmetry.space_group_name_H-M   'P 1'
#
loop_
_entity.id
_entity.type
_entity.pdbx_description
1 polymer ?
#
loop_
_entity_poly.entity_id
_entity_poly.type
_entity_poly.pdbx_seq_one_letter_code
_entity_poly.pdbx_strand_id
1 'polypeptide(L)'
;MTQEEAFLAQARSDYLVFERLQEAARSDVSECHVLHYYQMATEKLAKALLARVGHPVGKTHFAFGRIAAILAGRQDILTAIGCPNPPVTARFLARADALFRQIENLSPDTAGKAAKEKGLAADQGPNVEYPWWQEHPATGPEWLAPAAHTFPAYQTVTAASGDGLTLRVFVERLLQGYDRIP
;
A
#
# COMPACT_ATOMS: atom_id res chain seq x y z
N MET A 1 2.56 19.84 15.90
CA MET A 1 2.38 18.81 14.87
C MET A 1 3.71 18.59 14.16
N THR A 2 4.36 17.47 14.41
CA THR A 2 5.57 17.03 13.71
C THR A 2 5.21 16.41 12.35
N GLN A 3 6.20 16.17 11.49
CA GLN A 3 5.99 15.47 10.22
C GLN A 3 5.45 14.05 10.43
N GLU A 4 5.94 13.36 11.46
CA GLU A 4 5.45 12.04 11.89
C GLU A 4 3.96 12.09 12.26
N GLU A 5 3.58 13.03 13.13
CA GLU A 5 2.20 13.20 13.59
C GLU A 5 1.25 13.49 12.43
N ALA A 6 1.67 14.32 11.47
CA ALA A 6 0.89 14.64 10.29
C ALA A 6 0.67 13.41 9.39
N PHE A 7 1.72 12.63 9.12
CA PHE A 7 1.59 11.40 8.32
C PHE A 7 0.75 10.35 9.03
N LEU A 8 0.92 10.15 10.33
CA LEU A 8 0.13 9.18 11.09
C LEU A 8 -1.35 9.56 11.11
N ALA A 9 -1.67 10.83 11.33
CA ALA A 9 -3.06 11.31 11.30
C ALA A 9 -3.71 11.05 9.93
N GLN A 10 -3.00 11.34 8.84
CA GLN A 10 -3.50 11.09 7.50
C GLN A 10 -3.62 9.59 7.19
N ALA A 11 -2.65 8.77 7.60
CA ALA A 11 -2.71 7.32 7.45
C ALA A 11 -3.94 6.70 8.13
N ARG A 12 -4.25 7.15 9.36
CA ARG A 12 -5.45 6.72 10.10
C ARG A 12 -6.74 7.14 9.37
N SER A 13 -6.79 8.38 8.87
CA SER A 13 -7.92 8.87 8.08
C SER A 13 -8.13 8.04 6.81
N ASP A 14 -7.08 7.79 6.04
CA ASP A 14 -7.16 7.02 4.79
C ASP A 14 -7.56 5.57 5.05
N TYR A 15 -7.03 4.94 6.12
CA TYR A 15 -7.39 3.57 6.49
C TYR A 15 -8.86 3.43 6.87
N LEU A 16 -9.40 4.40 7.62
CA LEU A 16 -10.82 4.42 7.98
C LEU A 16 -11.72 4.53 6.74
N VAL A 17 -11.32 5.30 5.74
CA VAL A 17 -12.06 5.37 4.47
C VAL A 17 -11.97 4.04 3.73
N PHE A 18 -10.79 3.42 3.67
CA PHE A 18 -10.63 2.09 3.10
C PHE A 18 -11.55 1.05 3.75
N GLU A 19 -11.66 1.03 5.08
CA GLU A 19 -12.57 0.11 5.79
C GLU A 19 -14.03 0.35 5.39
N ARG A 20 -14.47 1.61 5.40
CA ARG A 20 -15.84 1.98 4.99
C ARG A 20 -16.15 1.60 3.55
N LEU A 21 -15.20 1.74 2.62
CA LEU A 21 -15.38 1.34 1.23
C LEU A 21 -15.34 -0.18 1.02
N GLN A 22 -14.66 -0.92 1.91
CA GLN A 22 -14.71 -2.39 1.90
C GLN A 22 -16.07 -2.91 2.41
N GLU A 23 -16.66 -2.21 3.39
CA GLU A 23 -17.95 -2.54 3.99
C GLU A 23 -19.13 -2.13 3.11
N ALA A 24 -19.07 -0.95 2.48
CA ALA A 24 -20.02 -0.52 1.48
C ALA A 24 -20.02 -1.56 0.36
N ALA A 25 -21.19 -2.15 0.09
CA ALA A 25 -21.33 -3.34 -0.76
C ALA A 25 -20.49 -3.22 -2.04
N ARG A 26 -19.68 -4.25 -2.30
CA ARG A 26 -18.67 -4.32 -3.39
C ARG A 26 -19.21 -3.96 -4.79
N SER A 27 -20.53 -3.86 -4.97
CA SER A 27 -21.20 -3.45 -6.21
C SER A 27 -21.15 -1.95 -6.48
N ASP A 28 -21.03 -1.11 -5.43
CA ASP A 28 -21.32 0.33 -5.56
C ASP A 28 -20.06 1.19 -5.67
N VAL A 29 -18.89 0.58 -5.44
CA VAL A 29 -17.59 1.26 -5.41
C VAL A 29 -16.61 0.52 -6.32
N SER A 30 -16.06 1.23 -7.30
CA SER A 30 -14.99 0.71 -8.15
C SER A 30 -13.74 0.31 -7.36
N GLU A 31 -13.07 -0.76 -7.81
CA GLU A 31 -11.89 -1.33 -7.14
C GLU A 31 -10.76 -0.30 -6.94
N CYS A 32 -10.58 0.62 -7.88
CA CYS A 32 -9.58 1.68 -7.80
C CYS A 32 -9.73 2.54 -6.54
N HIS A 33 -10.96 2.86 -6.11
CA HIS A 33 -11.17 3.69 -4.93
C HIS A 33 -10.75 2.96 -3.65
N VAL A 34 -11.16 1.70 -3.49
CA VAL A 34 -10.78 0.87 -2.34
C VAL A 34 -9.25 0.76 -2.28
N LEU A 35 -8.62 0.46 -3.41
CA LEU A 35 -7.17 0.31 -3.50
C LEU A 35 -6.41 1.62 -3.28
N HIS A 36 -6.92 2.75 -3.77
CA HIS A 36 -6.31 4.07 -3.57
C HIS A 36 -6.20 4.41 -2.10
N TYR A 37 -7.28 4.26 -1.33
CA TYR A 37 -7.23 4.56 0.10
C TYR A 37 -6.31 3.59 0.86
N TYR A 38 -6.25 2.32 0.47
CA TYR A 38 -5.31 1.38 1.08
C TYR A 38 -3.85 1.70 0.76
N GLN A 39 -3.54 2.02 -0.50
CA GLN A 39 -2.21 2.45 -0.94
C GLN A 39 -1.78 3.71 -0.18
N MET A 40 -2.66 4.70 -0.08
CA MET A 40 -2.36 5.95 0.63
C MET A 40 -2.17 5.75 2.13
N ALA A 41 -3.04 4.96 2.78
CA ALA A 41 -2.92 4.64 4.19
C ALA A 41 -1.56 3.97 4.50
N THR A 42 -1.18 2.97 3.71
CA THR A 42 0.07 2.23 3.90
C THR A 42 1.32 3.06 3.61
N GLU A 43 1.28 3.94 2.59
CA GLU A 43 2.37 4.87 2.30
C GLU A 43 2.61 5.86 3.44
N LYS A 44 1.55 6.52 3.92
CA LYS A 44 1.66 7.51 5.01
C LYS A 44 2.05 6.87 6.32
N LEU A 45 1.52 5.68 6.62
CA LEU A 45 1.94 4.90 7.78
C LEU A 45 3.44 4.58 7.72
N ALA A 46 3.93 4.17 6.54
CA ALA A 46 5.34 3.89 6.35
C ALA A 46 6.21 5.15 6.49
N LYS A 47 5.77 6.30 5.97
CA LYS A 47 6.47 7.58 6.13
C LYS A 47 6.50 8.06 7.59
N ALA A 48 5.40 7.89 8.33
CA ALA A 48 5.37 8.16 9.76
C ALA A 48 6.40 7.28 10.49
N LEU A 49 6.37 5.97 10.23
CA LEU A 49 7.28 5.04 10.89
C LEU A 49 8.75 5.33 10.56
N LEU A 50 9.09 5.62 9.30
CA LEU A 50 10.44 6.02 8.90
C LEU A 50 10.91 7.24 9.69
N ALA A 51 10.05 8.25 9.87
CA ALA A 51 10.37 9.42 10.69
C ALA A 51 10.66 9.01 12.14
N ARG A 52 9.81 8.15 12.73
CA ARG A 52 9.95 7.68 14.11
C ARG A 52 11.25 6.93 14.35
N VAL A 53 11.61 6.02 13.46
CA VAL A 53 12.83 5.19 13.60
C VAL A 53 14.09 5.90 13.05
N GLY A 54 14.04 7.22 12.85
CA GLY A 54 15.20 8.03 12.49
C GLY A 54 15.70 7.85 11.05
N HIS A 55 14.86 7.32 10.15
CA HIS A 55 15.20 7.15 8.75
C HIS A 55 14.73 8.36 7.91
N PRO A 56 15.47 8.75 6.85
CA PRO A 56 15.05 9.81 5.95
C PRO A 56 13.69 9.50 5.30
N VAL A 57 12.76 10.45 5.43
CA VAL A 57 11.48 10.45 4.74
C VAL A 57 11.63 11.14 3.40
N GLY A 58 11.73 10.34 2.34
CA GLY A 58 11.76 10.86 0.96
C GLY A 58 10.36 11.20 0.45
N LYS A 59 10.30 11.96 -0.65
CA LYS A 59 9.08 12.15 -1.45
C LYS A 59 8.78 10.94 -2.36
N THR A 60 9.21 9.74 -1.98
CA THR A 60 9.01 8.53 -2.79
C THR A 60 7.79 7.76 -2.31
N HIS A 61 7.15 7.05 -3.23
CA HIS A 61 6.04 6.13 -2.94
C HIS A 61 6.51 4.71 -2.53
N PHE A 62 7.83 4.46 -2.53
CA PHE A 62 8.47 3.18 -2.15
C PHE A 62 8.72 3.04 -0.64
N ALA A 63 7.83 3.57 0.19
CA ALA A 63 8.01 3.58 1.64
C ALA A 63 7.58 2.25 2.29
N PHE A 64 6.59 1.56 1.71
CA PHE A 64 5.91 0.44 2.34
C PHE A 64 6.74 -0.84 2.34
N GLY A 65 7.38 -1.20 1.22
CA GLY A 65 8.32 -2.32 1.16
C GLY A 65 9.56 -2.08 2.03
N ARG A 66 10.01 -0.83 2.11
CA ARG A 66 11.15 -0.44 2.95
C ARG A 66 10.87 -0.68 4.44
N ILE A 67 9.68 -0.34 4.94
CA ILE A 67 9.36 -0.59 6.35
C ILE A 67 9.23 -2.09 6.65
N ALA A 68 8.76 -2.90 5.71
CA ALA A 68 8.69 -4.36 5.90
C ALA A 68 10.08 -4.95 6.18
N ALA A 69 11.08 -4.55 5.39
CA ALA A 69 12.47 -4.97 5.57
C ALA A 69 13.04 -4.51 6.93
N ILE A 70 12.76 -3.27 7.35
CA ILE A 70 13.22 -2.75 8.65
C ILE A 70 12.56 -3.54 9.80
N LEU A 71 11.24 -3.73 9.73
CA LEU A 71 10.47 -4.34 10.80
C LEU A 71 10.70 -5.85 10.92
N ALA A 72 11.09 -6.53 9.85
CA ALA A 72 11.51 -7.93 9.91
C ALA A 72 12.66 -8.16 10.92
N GLY A 73 13.53 -7.16 11.11
CA GLY A 73 14.63 -7.20 12.10
C GLY A 73 14.28 -6.64 13.49
N ARG A 74 13.10 -6.05 13.70
CA ARG A 74 12.75 -5.27 14.90
C ARG A 74 11.70 -5.96 15.77
N GLN A 75 12.13 -7.02 16.46
CA GLN A 75 11.27 -7.79 17.37
C GLN A 75 10.66 -6.93 18.49
N ASP A 76 11.40 -5.92 18.94
CA ASP A 76 10.95 -4.93 19.92
C ASP A 76 9.73 -4.15 19.40
N ILE A 77 9.78 -3.65 18.16
CA ILE A 77 8.66 -2.93 17.55
C ILE A 77 7.47 -3.87 17.33
N LEU A 78 7.70 -5.07 16.79
CA LEU A 78 6.64 -6.05 16.56
C LEU A 78 5.94 -6.44 17.88
N THR A 79 6.69 -6.55 18.97
CA THR A 79 6.13 -6.77 20.32
C THR A 79 5.33 -5.56 20.77
N ALA A 80 5.86 -4.34 20.62
CA ALA A 80 5.22 -3.10 21.04
C ALA A 80 3.86 -2.87 20.35
N ILE A 81 3.75 -3.19 19.05
CA ILE A 81 2.48 -3.08 18.31
C ILE A 81 1.51 -4.25 18.60
N GLY A 82 1.92 -5.18 19.47
CA GLY A 82 1.10 -6.29 19.93
C GLY A 82 0.98 -7.43 18.92
N CYS A 83 1.99 -7.69 18.08
CA CYS A 83 1.99 -8.91 17.27
C CYS A 83 2.06 -10.14 18.19
N PRO A 84 1.15 -11.12 18.05
CA PRO A 84 1.09 -12.27 18.97
C PRO A 84 2.31 -13.18 18.89
N ASN A 85 2.97 -13.22 17.72
CA ASN A 85 4.19 -13.98 17.50
C ASN A 85 5.15 -13.17 16.61
N PRO A 86 5.98 -12.29 17.21
CA PRO A 86 6.89 -11.43 16.48
C PRO A 86 7.83 -12.17 15.49
N PRO A 87 8.39 -13.37 15.81
CA PRO A 87 9.16 -14.13 14.84
C PRO A 87 8.36 -14.59 13.61
N VAL A 88 7.10 -15.00 13.79
CA VAL A 88 6.22 -15.37 12.66
C VAL A 88 5.91 -14.14 11.81
N THR A 89 5.58 -13.01 12.43
CA THR A 89 5.32 -11.75 11.71
C THR A 89 6.55 -11.30 10.93
N ALA A 90 7.75 -11.36 11.53
CA ALA A 90 9.00 -11.04 10.84
C ALA A 90 9.23 -11.89 9.59
N ARG A 91 9.00 -13.23 9.68
CA ARG A 91 9.09 -14.11 8.50
C ARG A 91 8.05 -13.76 7.43
N PHE A 92 6.85 -13.38 7.83
CA PHE A 92 5.84 -12.89 6.90
C PHE A 92 6.32 -11.61 6.18
N LEU A 93 6.80 -10.61 6.92
CA LEU A 93 7.31 -9.36 6.34
C LEU A 93 8.45 -9.60 5.36
N ALA A 94 9.37 -10.51 5.69
CA ALA A 94 10.49 -10.86 4.82
C ALA A 94 10.07 -11.55 3.51
N ARG A 95 9.01 -12.40 3.53
CA ARG A 95 8.54 -13.12 2.33
C ARG A 95 7.48 -12.38 1.52
N ALA A 96 6.85 -11.35 2.09
CA ALA A 96 5.73 -10.64 1.49
C ALA A 96 6.16 -9.45 0.60
N ASP A 97 7.45 -9.30 0.26
CA ASP A 97 7.98 -8.19 -0.57
C ASP A 97 7.16 -7.96 -1.84
N ALA A 98 6.78 -9.04 -2.55
CA ALA A 98 5.95 -8.94 -3.75
C ALA A 98 4.59 -8.28 -3.50
N LEU A 99 3.99 -8.53 -2.33
CA LEU A 99 2.72 -7.92 -1.95
C LEU A 99 2.89 -6.44 -1.61
N PHE A 100 3.94 -6.07 -0.88
CA PHE A 100 4.25 -4.65 -0.62
C PHE A 100 4.45 -3.89 -1.93
N ARG A 101 5.25 -4.42 -2.86
CA ARG A 101 5.45 -3.84 -4.19
C ARG A 101 4.17 -3.75 -4.99
N GLN A 102 3.30 -4.75 -4.91
CA GLN A 102 2.02 -4.74 -5.60
C GLN A 102 1.16 -3.56 -5.14
N ILE A 103 1.18 -3.20 -3.85
CA ILE A 103 0.47 -2.03 -3.32
C ILE A 103 1.15 -0.73 -3.73
N GLU A 104 2.48 -0.65 -3.62
CA GLU A 104 3.23 0.55 -4.02
C GLU A 104 2.99 0.88 -5.49
N ASN A 105 3.04 -0.14 -6.37
CA ASN A 105 2.84 -0.05 -7.81
C ASN A 105 1.44 0.44 -8.23
N LEU A 106 0.51 0.66 -7.30
CA LEU A 106 -0.76 1.30 -7.58
C LEU A 106 -0.62 2.82 -7.70
N SER A 107 0.48 3.42 -7.24
CA SER A 107 0.74 4.85 -7.42
C SER A 107 1.25 5.17 -8.84
N PRO A 108 0.91 6.33 -9.42
CA PRO A 108 1.34 6.72 -10.77
C PRO A 108 2.87 6.69 -10.95
N ASP A 109 3.61 7.17 -9.94
CA ASP A 109 5.08 7.30 -9.96
C ASP A 109 5.80 5.95 -10.03
N THR A 110 5.20 4.92 -9.43
CA THR A 110 5.75 3.55 -9.36
C THR A 110 5.25 2.69 -10.51
N ALA A 111 4.00 2.87 -10.93
CA ALA A 111 3.37 2.08 -11.98
C ALA A 111 4.14 2.23 -13.31
N GLY A 112 4.63 3.43 -13.63
CA GLY A 112 5.47 3.67 -14.81
C GLY A 112 6.83 2.98 -14.78
N LYS A 113 7.42 2.85 -13.58
CA LYS A 113 8.68 2.11 -13.42
C LYS A 113 8.48 0.61 -13.63
N ALA A 114 7.42 0.05 -13.04
CA ALA A 114 7.07 -1.36 -13.22
C ALA A 114 6.69 -1.70 -14.68
N ALA A 115 6.00 -0.77 -15.38
CA ALA A 115 5.69 -0.91 -16.80
C ALA A 115 6.97 -0.94 -17.66
N LYS A 116 7.93 -0.05 -17.38
CA LYS A 116 9.23 -0.01 -18.05
C LYS A 116 10.03 -1.30 -17.89
N GLU A 117 10.04 -1.89 -16.69
CA GLU A 117 10.71 -3.18 -16.42
C GLU A 117 10.12 -4.34 -17.23
N LYS A 118 8.86 -4.23 -17.64
CA LYS A 118 8.16 -5.21 -18.50
C LYS A 118 8.25 -4.90 -19.99
N GLY A 119 9.07 -3.91 -20.39
CA GLY A 119 9.24 -3.51 -21.78
C GLY A 119 8.00 -2.81 -22.37
N LEU A 120 7.09 -2.32 -21.53
CA LEU A 120 5.96 -1.51 -21.95
C LEU A 120 6.40 -0.05 -22.13
N ALA A 121 5.69 0.71 -22.98
CA ALA A 121 5.91 2.14 -23.13
C ALA A 121 5.86 2.84 -21.75
N ALA A 122 6.82 3.74 -21.53
CA ALA A 122 7.26 4.19 -20.20
C ALA A 122 6.33 5.20 -19.50
N ASP A 123 5.12 5.40 -20.01
CA ASP A 123 4.11 6.29 -19.49
C ASP A 123 3.07 5.52 -18.65
N GLN A 124 3.51 5.26 -17.43
CA GLN A 124 2.70 5.03 -16.24
C GLN A 124 1.96 3.71 -16.01
N GLY A 125 1.60 2.81 -16.92
CA GLY A 125 0.86 1.59 -16.52
C GLY A 125 -0.47 1.82 -15.71
N PRO A 126 -1.31 0.79 -15.50
CA PRO A 126 -2.52 0.95 -14.70
C PRO A 126 -2.21 1.37 -13.27
N ASN A 127 -2.80 2.48 -12.82
CA ASN A 127 -2.73 3.00 -11.46
C ASN A 127 -4.14 3.28 -10.94
N VAL A 128 -4.29 3.54 -9.64
CA VAL A 128 -5.61 3.70 -9.00
C VAL A 128 -6.08 5.14 -8.88
N GLU A 129 -5.23 6.11 -9.24
CA GLU A 129 -5.52 7.55 -9.12
C GLU A 129 -6.15 8.12 -10.39
N TYR A 130 -5.66 7.72 -11.55
CA TYR A 130 -6.07 8.26 -12.84
C TYR A 130 -6.40 7.14 -13.83
N PRO A 131 -7.42 7.32 -14.68
CA PRO A 131 -7.63 6.43 -15.82
C PRO A 131 -6.36 6.33 -16.66
N TRP A 132 -6.01 5.11 -17.05
CA TRP A 132 -4.80 4.87 -17.84
C TRP A 132 -5.12 4.54 -19.30
N TRP A 133 -4.30 5.06 -20.19
CA TRP A 133 -4.44 4.91 -21.64
C TRP A 133 -3.08 4.70 -22.30
N GLN A 134 -3.10 4.20 -23.54
CA GLN A 134 -1.92 4.12 -24.40
C GLN A 134 -2.25 4.64 -25.80
N GLU A 135 -1.26 5.23 -26.46
CA GLU A 135 -1.38 5.60 -27.87
C GLU A 135 -1.26 4.35 -28.74
N HIS A 136 -2.32 4.01 -29.48
CA HIS A 136 -2.28 2.91 -30.45
C HIS A 136 -2.02 3.46 -31.87
N PRO A 137 -0.97 2.98 -32.59
CA PRO A 137 -0.54 3.58 -33.86
C PRO A 137 -1.61 3.66 -34.96
N ALA A 138 -2.61 2.78 -34.92
CA ALA A 138 -3.65 2.71 -35.95
C ALA A 138 -4.97 3.37 -35.56
N THR A 139 -5.23 3.56 -34.27
CA THR A 139 -6.58 3.93 -33.76
C THR A 139 -6.55 5.13 -32.81
N GLY A 140 -5.39 5.67 -32.49
CA GLY A 140 -5.24 6.76 -31.52
C GLY A 140 -5.28 6.27 -30.07
N PRO A 141 -5.66 7.12 -29.10
CA PRO A 141 -5.62 6.77 -27.68
C PRO A 141 -6.64 5.68 -27.32
N GLU A 142 -6.17 4.63 -26.67
CA GLU A 142 -6.96 3.53 -26.12
C GLU A 142 -6.95 3.56 -24.59
N TRP A 143 -8.12 3.64 -23.96
CA TRP A 143 -8.27 3.66 -22.50
C TRP A 143 -8.28 2.23 -21.95
N LEU A 144 -7.18 1.83 -21.30
CA LEU A 144 -6.93 0.46 -20.87
C LEU A 144 -7.31 0.21 -19.39
N ALA A 145 -7.26 1.24 -18.56
CA ALA A 145 -7.70 1.15 -17.16
C ALA A 145 -8.63 2.30 -16.77
N PRO A 146 -9.90 2.31 -17.21
CA PRO A 146 -10.92 3.21 -16.67
C PRO A 146 -11.27 2.82 -15.23
N ALA A 147 -12.18 3.56 -14.56
CA ALA A 147 -12.62 3.25 -13.20
C ALA A 147 -13.19 1.83 -13.04
N ALA A 148 -13.76 1.25 -14.11
CA ALA A 148 -14.25 -0.13 -14.13
C ALA A 148 -13.15 -1.20 -14.30
N HIS A 149 -11.88 -0.81 -14.40
CA HIS A 149 -10.77 -1.75 -14.53
C HIS A 149 -10.61 -2.62 -13.29
N THR A 150 -10.41 -3.92 -13.50
CA THR A 150 -10.15 -4.88 -12.44
C THR A 150 -8.67 -4.95 -12.12
N PHE A 151 -8.30 -4.65 -10.89
CA PHE A 151 -6.93 -4.68 -10.42
C PHE A 151 -6.63 -6.01 -9.72
N PRO A 152 -5.62 -6.78 -10.14
CA PRO A 152 -5.24 -8.02 -9.43
C PRO A 152 -4.95 -7.81 -7.94
N ALA A 153 -4.49 -6.61 -7.56
CA ALA A 153 -4.25 -6.24 -6.16
C ALA A 153 -5.54 -6.22 -5.32
N TYR A 154 -6.70 -5.92 -5.92
CA TYR A 154 -7.98 -5.84 -5.23
C TYR A 154 -8.36 -7.18 -4.62
N GLN A 155 -8.25 -8.26 -5.40
CA GLN A 155 -8.56 -9.61 -4.94
C GLN A 155 -7.67 -10.02 -3.77
N THR A 156 -6.38 -9.69 -3.83
CA THR A 156 -5.44 -9.98 -2.74
C THR A 156 -5.76 -9.17 -1.50
N VAL A 157 -5.90 -7.84 -1.61
CA VAL A 157 -6.15 -6.94 -0.46
C VAL A 157 -7.46 -7.27 0.23
N THR A 158 -8.53 -7.55 -0.53
CA THR A 158 -9.88 -7.81 0.01
C THR A 158 -10.15 -9.28 0.31
N ALA A 159 -9.16 -10.16 0.14
CA ALA A 159 -9.28 -11.57 0.49
C ALA A 159 -9.59 -11.75 1.98
N ALA A 160 -10.49 -12.68 2.29
CA ALA A 160 -10.85 -13.05 3.65
C ALA A 160 -9.84 -14.03 4.30
N SER A 161 -8.76 -14.38 3.59
CA SER A 161 -7.73 -15.29 4.07
C SER A 161 -6.40 -15.06 3.33
N GLY A 162 -5.34 -15.75 3.77
CA GLY A 162 -4.03 -15.70 3.14
C GLY A 162 -3.21 -14.45 3.47
N ASP A 163 -2.24 -14.15 2.61
CA ASP A 163 -1.26 -13.09 2.85
C ASP A 163 -1.87 -11.69 2.79
N GLY A 164 -2.92 -11.49 1.99
CA GLY A 164 -3.65 -10.23 1.93
C GLY A 164 -4.34 -9.88 3.25
N LEU A 165 -5.06 -10.85 3.85
CA LEU A 165 -5.61 -10.68 5.19
C LEU A 165 -4.49 -10.46 6.22
N THR A 166 -3.41 -11.25 6.15
CA THR A 166 -2.28 -11.15 7.08
C THR A 166 -1.65 -9.75 7.02
N LEU A 167 -1.51 -9.17 5.83
CA LEU A 167 -1.04 -7.81 5.64
C LEU A 167 -2.00 -6.78 6.24
N ARG A 168 -3.31 -6.91 6.00
CA ARG A 168 -4.31 -5.96 6.56
C ARG A 168 -4.29 -5.97 8.08
N VAL A 169 -4.27 -7.15 8.70
CA VAL A 169 -4.17 -7.30 10.16
C VAL A 169 -2.87 -6.70 10.68
N PHE A 170 -1.77 -6.86 9.94
CA PHE A 170 -0.50 -6.24 10.31
C PHE A 170 -0.58 -4.70 10.26
N VAL A 171 -1.14 -4.13 9.19
CA VAL A 171 -1.32 -2.68 9.04
C VAL A 171 -2.22 -2.12 10.14
N GLU A 172 -3.32 -2.80 10.45
CA GLU A 172 -4.23 -2.43 11.53
C GLU A 172 -3.51 -2.40 12.88
N ARG A 173 -2.76 -3.47 13.21
CA ARG A 173 -1.95 -3.54 14.44
C ARG A 173 -0.90 -2.44 14.49
N LEU A 174 -0.25 -2.13 13.37
CA LEU A 174 0.73 -1.07 13.29
C LEU A 174 0.10 0.30 13.54
N LEU A 175 -1.11 0.57 13.01
CA LEU A 175 -1.86 1.80 13.26
C LEU A 175 -2.32 1.95 14.73
N GLN A 176 -2.86 0.87 15.30
CA GLN A 176 -3.36 0.83 16.69
C GLN A 176 -2.22 0.85 17.71
N GLY A 177 -1.12 0.19 17.38
CA GLY A 177 0.05 0.06 18.23
C GLY A 177 1.11 1.14 18.06
N TYR A 178 0.91 2.06 17.11
CA TYR A 178 1.93 3.02 16.70
C TYR A 178 2.53 3.81 17.87
N ASP A 179 1.68 4.29 18.78
CA ASP A 179 2.09 5.14 19.90
C ASP A 179 2.91 4.37 20.97
N ARG A 180 2.97 3.04 20.89
CA ARG A 180 3.77 2.18 21.79
C ARG A 180 5.18 1.90 21.25
N ILE A 181 5.48 2.30 20.01
CA ILE A 181 6.78 2.06 19.38
C ILE A 181 7.83 2.92 20.11
N PRO A 182 8.97 2.36 20.54
CA PRO A 182 10.03 3.11 21.22
C PRO A 182 10.73 4.13 20.31
#